data_AF-A0A8T5T6C3-F1
#
_entry.id   AF-A0A8T5T6C3-F1
#
_cell.length_a   1.000
_cell.length_b   1.000
_cell.length_c   1.000
_cell.angle_alpha   90.00
_cell.angle_beta   90.00
_cell.angle_gamma   90.00
#
_symmetry.space_group_name_H-M   'P 1'
#
loop_
_entity.id
_entity.type
_entity.pdbx_description
1 polymer ?
#
loop_
_entity_poly.entity_id
_entity_poly.type
_entity_poly.pdbx_seq_one_letter_code
_entity_poly.pdbx_strand_id
1 'polypeptide(L)'
;MSTSDNNINILKTPNNQLFWFVISKFNTLMKDAIEGPDCTNADLCKGDCCSIKIDVPKVLAEEYIKKSLATETDFIRSNIFSFHLRFDEKTGKCFFFDNHINGCKIHNSGIKPPQCWIYPAGFSNLKNKNISCKKLSGWKIIDPEKALEAEKLLKKYIFLCQLEAKKEFVNILKRIGNKGGKESLILVEKLKIDIESVPPSSIGGFKDMWDRLEILSAEGLSFQMKKFCLKVNKECKYLPDDYFECNNTCDMVAHETIQFLQKYLFKFLKSQGLKVDGEYPLYQLLESS
;
A
#
# COMPACT_ATOMS: atom_id res chain seq x y z
N MET A 1 32.07 8.45 11.01
CA MET A 1 31.62 7.13 11.51
C MET A 1 30.59 7.36 12.61
N SER A 2 29.47 6.60 12.57
CA SER A 2 28.45 6.41 13.64
C SER A 2 27.23 7.35 13.82
N THR A 3 26.63 7.90 12.76
CA THR A 3 25.23 8.41 12.85
C THR A 3 24.18 7.43 12.30
N SER A 4 24.62 6.34 11.64
CA SER A 4 23.75 5.26 11.16
C SER A 4 23.30 4.32 12.27
N ASP A 5 24.14 4.10 13.28
CA ASP A 5 23.96 2.99 14.22
C ASP A 5 23.04 3.35 15.40
N ASN A 6 22.96 4.64 15.75
CA ASN A 6 22.03 5.12 16.78
C ASN A 6 20.56 5.10 16.31
N ASN A 7 20.29 5.18 15.00
CA ASN A 7 18.93 5.09 14.46
C ASN A 7 18.42 3.64 14.38
N ILE A 8 19.32 2.65 14.38
CA ILE A 8 18.98 1.23 14.32
C ILE A 8 18.50 0.73 15.70
N ASN A 9 18.98 1.31 16.80
CA ASN A 9 18.61 0.90 18.16
C ASN A 9 17.24 1.42 18.65
N ILE A 10 16.71 2.52 18.10
CA ILE A 10 15.33 2.99 18.40
C ILE A 10 14.27 1.99 17.90
N LEU A 11 14.64 1.15 16.93
CA LEU A 11 13.76 0.23 16.21
C LEU A 11 13.75 -1.20 16.77
N LYS A 12 14.40 -1.43 17.93
CA LYS A 12 14.39 -2.71 18.66
C LYS A 12 13.42 -2.72 19.86
N THR A 13 12.46 -1.79 19.94
CA THR A 13 11.38 -1.93 20.92
C THR A 13 10.38 -2.96 20.39
N PRO A 14 10.14 -4.10 21.08
CA PRO A 14 9.31 -5.20 20.57
C PRO A 14 7.81 -4.86 20.36
N ASN A 15 7.41 -3.60 20.45
CA ASN A 15 5.99 -3.24 20.61
C ASN A 15 5.56 -1.91 19.98
N ASN A 16 6.34 -1.32 19.06
CA ASN A 16 6.01 -0.07 18.36
C ASN A 16 5.52 1.08 19.29
N GLN A 17 6.00 1.13 20.55
CA GLN A 17 5.44 2.01 21.58
C GLN A 17 5.53 3.49 21.19
N LEU A 18 6.65 3.90 20.58
CA LEU A 18 6.83 5.26 20.09
C LEU A 18 5.81 5.62 18.99
N PHE A 19 5.51 4.68 18.09
CA PHE A 19 4.52 4.89 17.03
C PHE A 19 3.13 5.11 17.64
N TRP A 20 2.72 4.25 18.56
CA TRP A 20 1.42 4.36 19.24
C TRP A 20 1.30 5.62 20.09
N PHE A 21 2.36 6.01 20.79
CA PHE A 21 2.42 7.28 21.51
C PHE A 21 2.21 8.48 20.56
N VAL A 22 2.90 8.49 19.41
CA VAL A 22 2.78 9.57 18.42
C VAL A 22 1.35 9.65 17.86
N ILE A 23 0.76 8.52 17.45
CA ILE A 23 -0.62 8.49 16.92
C ILE A 23 -1.62 8.94 18.00
N SER A 24 -1.54 8.37 19.19
CA SER A 24 -2.50 8.69 20.26
C SER A 24 -2.42 10.17 20.63
N LYS A 25 -1.22 10.70 20.83
CA LYS A 25 -1.04 12.11 21.18
C LYS A 25 -1.48 13.04 20.04
N PHE A 26 -1.19 12.69 18.79
CA PHE A 26 -1.65 13.43 17.62
C PHE A 26 -3.19 13.48 17.57
N ASN A 27 -3.87 12.33 17.73
CA ASN A 27 -5.32 12.26 17.70
C ASN A 27 -5.95 13.10 18.83
N THR A 28 -5.41 13.04 20.05
CA THR A 28 -5.87 13.86 21.17
C THR A 28 -5.70 15.35 20.89
N LEU A 29 -4.53 15.78 20.42
CA LEU A 29 -4.28 17.18 20.10
C LEU A 29 -5.20 17.68 18.99
N MET A 30 -5.34 16.93 17.90
CA MET A 30 -6.18 17.34 16.78
C MET A 30 -7.66 17.42 17.16
N LYS A 31 -8.16 16.50 17.99
CA LYS A 31 -9.55 16.53 18.47
C LYS A 31 -9.90 17.84 19.18
N ASP A 32 -8.96 18.40 19.93
CA ASP A 32 -9.17 19.64 20.67
C ASP A 32 -8.74 20.90 19.89
N ALA A 33 -7.87 20.75 18.90
CA ALA A 33 -7.27 21.87 18.19
C ALA A 33 -8.07 22.35 16.99
N ILE A 34 -9.02 21.54 16.51
CA ILE A 34 -9.79 21.83 15.31
C ILE A 34 -11.29 21.77 15.57
N GLU A 35 -12.02 22.65 14.89
CA GLU A 35 -13.47 22.60 14.77
C GLU A 35 -13.81 22.33 13.29
N GLY A 36 -14.72 21.40 13.01
CA GLY A 36 -15.12 21.07 11.64
C GLY A 36 -16.32 20.13 11.60
N PRO A 37 -16.88 19.85 10.40
CA PRO A 37 -18.07 19.01 10.29
C PRO A 37 -17.80 17.59 10.79
N ASP A 38 -18.65 17.12 11.71
CA ASP A 38 -18.65 15.73 12.14
C ASP A 38 -18.95 14.85 10.93
N CYS A 39 -17.98 14.01 10.59
CA CYS A 39 -18.02 13.14 9.42
C CYS A 39 -18.99 11.96 9.58
N THR A 40 -19.60 11.81 10.75
CA THR A 40 -20.66 10.84 11.07
C THR A 40 -22.04 11.50 11.15
N ASN A 41 -22.11 12.83 11.13
CA ASN A 41 -23.38 13.52 11.09
C ASN A 41 -23.88 13.59 9.64
N ALA A 42 -24.89 12.77 9.33
CA ALA A 42 -25.52 12.69 8.01
C ALA A 42 -26.09 14.03 7.53
N ASP A 43 -26.59 14.86 8.45
CA ASP A 43 -27.17 16.16 8.15
C ASP A 43 -26.09 17.21 7.79
N LEU A 44 -24.84 16.98 8.23
CA LEU A 44 -23.71 17.91 8.06
C LEU A 44 -22.65 17.48 7.05
N CYS A 45 -22.34 16.18 6.89
CA CYS A 45 -21.27 15.74 5.98
C CYS A 45 -21.78 14.83 4.87
N LYS A 46 -23.00 14.26 4.98
CA LYS A 46 -23.58 13.29 4.02
C LYS A 46 -22.62 12.17 3.60
N GLY A 47 -21.64 11.81 4.44
CA GLY A 47 -20.60 10.85 4.11
C GLY A 47 -19.54 11.32 3.10
N ASP A 48 -19.52 12.59 2.68
CA ASP A 48 -18.58 13.19 1.70
C ASP A 48 -17.22 13.54 2.34
N CYS A 49 -16.73 12.70 3.24
CA CYS A 49 -15.72 13.11 4.20
C CYS A 49 -14.28 12.68 3.85
N CYS A 50 -14.08 11.77 2.90
CA CYS A 50 -12.76 11.35 2.43
C CYS A 50 -12.82 10.94 0.95
N SER A 51 -12.23 11.75 0.06
CA SER A 51 -12.17 11.49 -1.39
C SER A 51 -10.75 11.23 -1.88
N ILE A 52 -9.84 10.79 -1.01
CA ILE A 52 -8.44 10.55 -1.35
C ILE A 52 -7.97 9.18 -0.92
N LYS A 53 -6.95 8.67 -1.64
CA LYS A 53 -6.11 7.56 -1.17
C LYS A 53 -5.30 8.05 0.03
N ILE A 54 -5.48 7.38 1.18
CA ILE A 54 -4.78 7.67 2.43
C ILE A 54 -3.68 6.64 2.58
N ASP A 55 -2.43 7.10 2.72
CA ASP A 55 -1.30 6.23 3.01
C ASP A 55 -1.27 5.88 4.50
N VAL A 56 -1.01 4.61 4.79
CA VAL A 56 -0.84 4.10 6.15
C VAL A 56 0.37 3.17 6.25
N PRO A 57 1.09 3.17 7.39
CA PRO A 57 2.07 2.15 7.70
C PRO A 57 1.37 0.83 8.00
N LYS A 58 2.10 -0.28 7.80
CA LYS A 58 1.70 -1.64 8.11
C LYS A 58 1.30 -1.80 9.56
N VAL A 59 2.02 -1.18 10.50
CA VAL A 59 1.67 -1.25 11.94
C VAL A 59 0.25 -0.73 12.21
N LEU A 60 -0.18 0.30 11.49
CA LEU A 60 -1.54 0.82 11.62
C LEU A 60 -2.57 -0.09 10.93
N ALA A 61 -2.22 -0.60 9.75
CA ALA A 61 -3.05 -1.55 9.01
C ALA A 61 -3.27 -2.87 9.77
N GLU A 62 -2.23 -3.42 10.41
CA GLU A 62 -2.30 -4.60 11.27
C GLU A 62 -3.24 -4.38 12.47
N GLU A 63 -3.20 -3.19 13.08
CA GLU A 63 -4.12 -2.87 14.18
C GLU A 63 -5.57 -2.77 13.69
N TYR A 64 -5.83 -2.27 12.48
CA TYR A 64 -7.17 -2.29 11.89
C TYR A 64 -7.68 -3.72 11.67
N ILE A 65 -6.84 -4.61 11.16
CA ILE A 65 -7.19 -6.03 10.98
C ILE A 65 -7.44 -6.70 12.33
N LYS A 66 -6.58 -6.47 13.31
CA LYS A 66 -6.71 -7.01 14.68
C LYS A 66 -8.00 -6.59 15.36
N LYS A 67 -8.49 -5.39 15.09
CA LYS A 67 -9.77 -4.86 15.60
C LYS A 67 -10.97 -5.23 14.72
N SER A 68 -10.79 -6.08 13.70
CA SER A 68 -11.82 -6.47 12.74
C SER A 68 -12.46 -5.28 12.00
N LEU A 69 -11.68 -4.21 11.80
CA LEU A 69 -12.09 -3.01 11.06
C LEU A 69 -11.72 -3.07 9.57
N ALA A 70 -10.84 -4.00 9.20
CA ALA A 70 -10.30 -4.17 7.86
C ALA A 70 -9.85 -5.62 7.61
N THR A 71 -9.62 -5.96 6.36
CA THR A 71 -8.93 -7.18 5.91
C THR A 71 -7.67 -6.80 5.13
N GLU A 72 -6.78 -7.75 4.84
CA GLU A 72 -5.60 -7.49 4.00
C GLU A 72 -5.97 -6.95 2.61
N THR A 73 -7.13 -7.33 2.07
CA THR A 73 -7.62 -6.88 0.75
C THR A 73 -8.04 -5.41 0.72
N ASP A 74 -8.18 -4.79 1.89
CA ASP A 74 -8.50 -3.37 2.04
C ASP A 74 -7.25 -2.48 1.95
N PHE A 75 -6.07 -3.06 1.80
CA PHE A 75 -4.80 -2.34 1.70
C PHE A 75 -4.11 -2.64 0.38
N ILE A 76 -3.64 -1.59 -0.28
CA ILE A 76 -2.88 -1.69 -1.53
C ILE A 76 -1.48 -1.15 -1.25
N ARG A 77 -0.45 -1.75 -1.84
CA ARG A 77 0.94 -1.33 -1.63
C ARG A 77 1.15 0.15 -1.99
N SER A 78 1.96 0.84 -1.18
CA SER A 78 2.37 2.24 -1.43
C SER A 78 3.90 2.35 -1.47
N ASN A 79 4.39 3.50 -1.94
CA ASN A 79 5.81 3.81 -2.09
C ASN A 79 6.33 4.80 -1.03
N ILE A 80 5.45 5.62 -0.44
CA ILE A 80 5.80 6.58 0.61
C ILE A 80 5.69 5.91 1.98
N PHE A 81 4.53 5.30 2.26
CA PHE A 81 4.33 4.39 3.38
C PHE A 81 4.16 2.96 2.86
N SER A 82 3.94 2.01 3.77
CA SER A 82 3.81 0.59 3.41
C SER A 82 2.56 0.29 2.59
N PHE A 83 1.46 1.02 2.81
CA PHE A 83 0.18 0.81 2.13
C PHE A 83 -0.57 2.13 1.90
N HIS A 84 -1.57 2.09 1.03
CA HIS A 84 -2.68 3.01 1.05
C HIS A 84 -4.00 2.25 1.23
N LEU A 85 -4.98 2.93 1.82
CA LEU A 85 -6.33 2.41 2.00
C LEU A 85 -6.99 2.22 0.64
N ARG A 86 -7.61 1.05 0.41
CA ARG A 86 -8.43 0.79 -0.76
C ARG A 86 -9.56 1.82 -0.84
N PHE A 87 -9.74 2.33 -2.05
CA PHE A 87 -10.66 3.39 -2.38
C PHE A 87 -11.57 2.91 -3.50
N ASP A 88 -12.87 3.07 -3.33
CA ASP A 88 -13.86 2.80 -4.37
C ASP A 88 -13.98 4.05 -5.25
N GLU A 89 -13.52 3.94 -6.49
CA GLU A 89 -13.52 5.05 -7.45
C GLU A 89 -14.93 5.47 -7.87
N LYS A 90 -15.93 4.56 -7.80
CA LYS A 90 -17.31 4.89 -8.16
C LYS A 90 -17.99 5.71 -7.07
N THR A 91 -17.78 5.32 -5.81
CA THR A 91 -18.40 6.01 -4.67
C THR A 91 -17.55 7.16 -4.13
N GLY A 92 -16.25 7.16 -4.44
CA GLY A 92 -15.29 8.12 -3.93
C GLY A 92 -15.00 7.91 -2.44
N LYS A 93 -15.13 6.68 -1.92
CA LYS A 93 -15.05 6.38 -0.48
C LYS A 93 -14.04 5.28 -0.19
N CYS A 94 -13.32 5.41 0.94
CA CYS A 94 -12.49 4.31 1.44
C CYS A 94 -13.31 3.29 2.22
N PHE A 95 -12.74 2.10 2.45
CA PHE A 95 -13.41 0.98 3.12
C PHE A 95 -13.85 1.25 4.58
N PHE A 96 -13.39 2.34 5.21
CA PHE A 96 -13.88 2.74 6.53
C PHE A 96 -15.24 3.44 6.50
N PHE A 97 -15.77 3.76 5.32
CA PHE A 97 -17.10 4.31 5.21
C PHE A 97 -18.16 3.28 5.60
N ASP A 98 -19.15 3.72 6.37
CA ASP A 98 -20.27 2.92 6.84
C ASP A 98 -21.57 3.64 6.54
N ASN A 99 -22.45 2.96 5.80
CA ASN A 99 -23.76 3.45 5.44
C ASN A 99 -24.67 3.64 6.66
N HIS A 100 -24.54 2.81 7.70
CA HIS A 100 -25.41 2.84 8.87
C HIS A 100 -25.22 4.11 9.72
N ILE A 101 -23.97 4.57 9.84
CA ILE A 101 -23.63 5.82 10.52
C ILE A 101 -23.39 6.97 9.53
N ASN A 102 -23.62 6.73 8.24
CA ASN A 102 -23.31 7.63 7.12
C ASN A 102 -21.96 8.37 7.27
N GLY A 103 -20.91 7.62 7.64
CA GLY A 103 -19.68 8.20 8.11
C GLY A 103 -18.52 7.23 8.20
N CYS A 104 -17.45 7.64 8.90
CA CYS A 104 -16.22 6.87 8.99
C CYS A 104 -16.16 6.08 10.31
N LYS A 105 -16.05 4.74 10.24
CA LYS A 105 -16.00 3.84 11.41
C LYS A 105 -14.87 4.16 12.40
N ILE A 106 -13.79 4.76 11.90
CA ILE A 106 -12.62 5.10 12.72
C ILE A 106 -12.61 6.56 13.19
N HIS A 107 -13.70 7.31 13.02
CA HIS A 107 -13.75 8.72 13.41
C HIS A 107 -13.41 8.94 14.89
N ASN A 108 -13.94 8.09 15.77
CA ASN A 108 -13.78 8.17 17.23
C ASN A 108 -12.91 7.05 17.82
N SER A 109 -12.15 6.32 16.99
CA SER A 109 -11.42 5.13 17.44
C SER A 109 -10.07 5.44 18.12
N GLY A 110 -9.60 6.69 18.06
CA GLY A 110 -8.27 7.09 18.55
C GLY A 110 -7.09 6.61 17.69
N ILE A 111 -7.35 5.87 16.61
CA ILE A 111 -6.35 5.33 15.68
C ILE A 111 -6.56 5.85 14.26
N LYS A 112 -7.12 7.06 14.13
CA LYS A 112 -7.33 7.71 12.83
C LYS A 112 -5.98 8.13 12.25
N PRO A 113 -5.69 7.84 10.96
CA PRO A 113 -4.45 8.27 10.32
C PRO A 113 -4.35 9.79 10.34
N PRO A 114 -3.15 10.37 10.58
CA PRO A 114 -2.98 11.82 10.59
C PRO A 114 -3.48 12.54 9.32
N GLN A 115 -3.33 11.91 8.15
CA GLN A 115 -3.84 12.45 6.87
C GLN A 115 -5.36 12.68 6.89
N CYS A 116 -6.13 11.83 7.58
CA CYS A 116 -7.57 11.97 7.70
C CYS A 116 -8.01 13.15 8.59
N TRP A 117 -7.10 13.72 9.38
CA TRP A 117 -7.37 14.92 10.20
C TRP A 117 -7.13 16.21 9.44
N ILE A 118 -6.08 16.25 8.62
CA ILE A 118 -5.56 17.49 8.05
C ILE A 118 -5.95 17.69 6.59
N TYR A 119 -6.32 16.62 5.87
CA TYR A 119 -6.71 16.75 4.47
C TYR A 119 -8.06 17.49 4.31
N PRO A 120 -8.21 18.35 3.27
CA PRO A 120 -7.21 18.87 2.33
C PRO A 120 -6.49 20.13 2.83
N ALA A 121 -6.95 20.73 3.92
CA ALA A 121 -6.51 22.08 4.32
C ALA A 121 -5.05 22.14 4.82
N GLY A 122 -4.47 21.02 5.26
CA GLY A 122 -3.16 20.98 5.90
C GLY A 122 -3.12 21.78 7.20
N PHE A 123 -1.92 22.10 7.71
CA PHE A 123 -1.73 22.96 8.88
C PHE A 123 -1.65 24.46 8.54
N SER A 124 -1.85 24.84 7.27
CA SER A 124 -1.57 26.19 6.76
C SER A 124 -2.65 27.24 7.04
N ASN A 125 -3.67 26.92 7.87
CA ASN A 125 -4.76 27.83 8.20
C ASN A 125 -4.56 28.65 9.49
N LEU A 126 -3.36 29.13 9.76
CA LEU A 126 -3.05 29.93 10.96
C LEU A 126 -3.75 31.31 10.99
N LYS A 127 -4.40 31.73 9.90
CA LYS A 127 -5.03 33.06 9.75
C LYS A 127 -6.56 33.05 9.90
N ASN A 128 -7.16 32.01 10.51
CA ASN A 128 -8.62 31.87 10.66
C ASN A 128 -9.42 32.03 9.35
N LYS A 129 -8.81 31.76 8.19
CA LYS A 129 -9.57 31.76 6.95
C LYS A 129 -10.48 30.55 6.98
N ASN A 130 -11.73 30.67 6.54
CA ASN A 130 -12.53 29.46 6.30
C ASN A 130 -11.87 28.69 5.16
N ILE A 131 -11.00 27.72 5.46
CA ILE A 131 -10.55 26.78 4.43
C ILE A 131 -11.67 25.78 4.26
N SER A 132 -12.45 25.95 3.20
CA SER A 132 -13.48 24.99 2.80
C SER A 132 -12.83 23.65 2.47
N CYS A 133 -12.91 22.73 3.41
CA CYS A 133 -12.79 21.31 3.21
C CYS A 133 -14.21 20.79 3.19
N LYS A 134 -14.60 20.19 2.05
CA LYS A 134 -15.91 19.57 1.82
C LYS A 134 -17.01 20.61 1.60
N LYS A 135 -18.06 20.21 0.88
CA LYS A 135 -19.14 21.06 0.36
C LYS A 135 -19.86 21.93 1.42
N LEU A 136 -19.57 21.72 2.71
CA LEU A 136 -20.09 22.45 3.86
C LEU A 136 -18.88 22.99 4.65
N SER A 137 -18.83 24.32 4.82
CA SER A 137 -17.94 25.12 5.68
C SER A 137 -16.83 24.32 6.37
N GLY A 138 -15.61 24.34 5.80
CA GLY A 138 -14.53 23.48 6.26
C GLY A 138 -14.00 23.70 7.67
N TRP A 139 -12.94 22.99 8.03
CA TRP A 139 -12.42 22.99 9.40
C TRP A 139 -11.52 24.20 9.71
N LYS A 140 -11.53 24.60 10.98
CA LYS A 140 -10.77 25.73 11.54
C LYS A 140 -9.84 25.24 12.64
N ILE A 141 -8.67 25.86 12.75
CA ILE A 141 -7.82 25.71 13.93
C ILE A 141 -8.35 26.67 15.00
N ILE A 142 -8.79 26.12 16.13
CA ILE A 142 -9.27 26.89 17.29
C ILE A 142 -8.20 27.00 18.39
N ASP A 143 -7.21 26.11 18.36
CA ASP A 143 -6.04 26.14 19.26
C ASP A 143 -4.74 26.01 18.44
N PRO A 144 -4.12 27.15 18.08
CA PRO A 144 -2.89 27.17 17.29
C PRO A 144 -1.69 26.50 17.96
N GLU A 145 -1.61 26.52 19.30
CA GLU A 145 -0.50 25.92 20.04
C GLU A 145 -0.56 24.40 19.96
N LYS A 146 -1.75 23.82 20.20
CA LYS A 146 -1.97 22.37 20.02
C LYS A 146 -1.78 21.95 18.56
N ALA A 147 -2.24 22.75 17.59
CA ALA A 147 -2.03 22.47 16.17
C ALA A 147 -0.54 22.45 15.79
N LEU A 148 0.26 23.39 16.32
CA LEU A 148 1.70 23.43 16.10
C LEU A 148 2.40 22.21 16.73
N GLU A 149 1.96 21.76 17.90
CA GLU A 149 2.47 20.53 18.50
C GLU A 149 2.10 19.29 17.67
N ALA A 150 0.85 19.22 17.17
CA ALA A 150 0.41 18.15 16.28
C ALA A 150 1.23 18.11 14.97
N GLU A 151 1.60 19.27 14.41
CA GLU A 151 2.48 19.33 13.23
C GLU A 151 3.87 18.70 13.52
N LYS A 152 4.44 18.94 14.70
CA LYS A 152 5.70 18.30 15.11
C LYS A 152 5.55 16.78 15.23
N LEU A 153 4.43 16.30 15.75
CA LEU A 153 4.12 14.87 15.82
C LEU A 153 3.89 14.26 14.44
N LEU A 154 3.26 14.98 13.50
CA LEU A 154 3.11 14.53 12.12
C LEU A 154 4.47 14.26 11.47
N LYS A 155 5.45 15.16 11.66
CA LYS A 155 6.82 14.95 11.14
C LYS A 155 7.46 13.69 11.70
N LYS A 156 7.27 13.41 13.00
CA LYS A 156 7.73 12.16 13.63
C LYS A 156 6.99 10.93 13.08
N TYR A 157 5.68 11.01 12.89
CA TYR A 157 4.87 9.95 12.29
C TYR A 157 5.37 9.60 10.89
N ILE A 158 5.54 10.61 10.02
CA ILE A 158 6.05 10.43 8.65
C ILE A 158 7.41 9.74 8.66
N PHE A 159 8.33 10.18 9.52
CA PHE A 159 9.65 9.55 9.67
C PHE A 159 9.55 8.07 10.06
N LEU A 160 8.71 7.72 11.03
CA LEU A 160 8.51 6.32 11.44
C LEU A 160 7.91 5.48 10.30
N CYS A 161 6.94 6.02 9.56
CA CYS A 161 6.33 5.33 8.42
C CYS A 161 7.35 5.07 7.30
N GLN A 162 8.21 6.04 7.00
CA GLN A 162 9.28 5.88 6.00
C GLN A 162 10.32 4.84 6.41
N LEU A 163 10.66 4.77 7.70
CA LEU A 163 11.55 3.72 8.22
C LEU A 163 10.92 2.33 8.08
N GLU A 164 9.62 2.20 8.33
CA GLU A 164 8.90 0.95 8.16
C GLU A 164 8.80 0.54 6.68
N ALA A 165 8.46 1.48 5.79
CA ALA A 165 8.40 1.23 4.35
C ALA A 165 9.75 0.71 3.80
N LYS A 166 10.88 1.25 4.29
CA LYS A 166 12.22 0.73 3.97
C LYS A 166 12.45 -0.71 4.45
N LYS A 167 11.84 -1.12 5.57
CA LYS A 167 11.90 -2.52 6.04
C LYS A 167 11.04 -3.42 5.15
N GLU A 168 9.83 -2.98 4.80
CA GLU A 168 8.93 -3.72 3.92
C GLU A 168 9.55 -3.95 2.54
N PHE A 169 10.32 -2.99 2.02
CA PHE A 169 11.11 -3.16 0.79
C PHE A 169 12.02 -4.39 0.83
N VAL A 170 12.68 -4.64 1.96
CA VAL A 170 13.59 -5.79 2.12
C VAL A 170 12.81 -7.11 2.28
N ASN A 171 11.53 -7.04 2.66
CA ASN A 171 10.68 -8.23 2.80
C ASN A 171 10.24 -8.78 1.44
N ILE A 172 10.31 -8.02 0.35
CA ILE A 172 9.98 -8.55 -0.98
C ILE A 172 10.87 -9.74 -1.39
N LEU A 173 12.13 -9.76 -0.93
CA LEU A 173 13.04 -10.88 -1.14
C LEU A 173 12.52 -12.18 -0.50
N LYS A 174 11.76 -12.10 0.60
CA LYS A 174 11.11 -13.28 1.19
C LYS A 174 9.95 -13.77 0.31
N ARG A 175 9.18 -12.83 -0.25
CA ARG A 175 7.98 -13.13 -1.07
C ARG A 175 8.33 -13.86 -2.36
N ILE A 176 9.53 -13.63 -2.90
CA ILE A 176 10.02 -14.27 -4.12
C ILE A 176 10.95 -15.47 -3.87
N GLY A 177 11.18 -15.91 -2.63
CA GLY A 177 12.00 -17.10 -2.37
C GLY A 177 13.47 -16.85 -2.02
N ASN A 178 13.97 -15.62 -2.14
CA ASN A 178 15.42 -15.32 -2.08
C ASN A 178 16.04 -15.45 -0.67
N LYS A 179 15.24 -15.45 0.40
CA LYS A 179 15.75 -15.43 1.79
C LYS A 179 15.91 -16.81 2.42
N GLY A 180 15.52 -17.88 1.73
CA GLY A 180 15.49 -19.25 2.28
C GLY A 180 14.46 -19.43 3.40
N GLY A 181 14.03 -20.68 3.63
CA GLY A 181 13.10 -21.04 4.71
C GLY A 181 11.72 -21.51 4.22
N LYS A 182 11.02 -22.24 5.11
CA LYS A 182 9.77 -22.95 4.79
C LYS A 182 8.66 -22.03 4.26
N GLU A 183 8.45 -20.88 4.90
CA GLU A 183 7.43 -19.90 4.49
C GLU A 183 7.72 -19.34 3.09
N SER A 184 8.98 -19.01 2.81
CA SER A 184 9.42 -18.49 1.52
C SER A 184 9.19 -19.51 0.38
N LEU A 185 9.43 -20.79 0.66
CA LEU A 185 9.15 -21.88 -0.29
C LEU A 185 7.65 -22.04 -0.56
N ILE A 186 6.80 -21.94 0.47
CA ILE A 186 5.34 -22.03 0.30
C ILE A 186 4.82 -20.89 -0.58
N LEU A 187 5.33 -19.67 -0.39
CA LEU A 187 4.94 -18.51 -1.22
C LEU A 187 5.37 -18.67 -2.68
N VAL A 188 6.57 -19.19 -2.93
CA VAL A 188 7.06 -19.47 -4.28
C VAL A 188 6.23 -20.55 -4.97
N GLU A 189 5.93 -21.64 -4.27
CA GLU A 189 5.11 -22.72 -4.82
C GLU A 189 3.70 -22.24 -5.15
N LYS A 190 3.11 -21.41 -4.27
CA LYS A 190 1.81 -20.80 -4.54
C LYS A 190 1.86 -19.91 -5.79
N LEU A 191 2.87 -19.04 -5.90
CA LEU A 191 3.03 -18.18 -7.09
C LEU A 191 3.21 -19.02 -8.36
N LYS A 192 3.92 -20.14 -8.29
CA LYS A 192 4.09 -21.07 -9.41
C LYS A 192 2.76 -21.64 -9.86
N ILE A 193 1.97 -22.17 -8.92
CA ILE A 193 0.61 -22.69 -9.18
C ILE A 193 -0.27 -21.60 -9.80
N ASP A 194 -0.22 -20.38 -9.26
CA ASP A 194 -0.98 -19.25 -9.80
C ASP A 194 -0.59 -18.98 -11.26
N ILE A 195 0.71 -18.97 -11.60
CA ILE A 195 1.21 -18.75 -12.98
C ILE A 195 0.74 -19.86 -13.92
N GLU A 196 0.83 -21.12 -13.50
CA GLU A 196 0.40 -22.28 -14.28
C GLU A 196 -1.11 -22.28 -14.54
N SER A 197 -1.90 -21.73 -13.62
CA SER A 197 -3.35 -21.74 -13.67
C SER A 197 -3.97 -20.74 -14.66
N VAL A 198 -3.16 -19.88 -15.29
CA VAL A 198 -3.66 -18.82 -16.18
C VAL A 198 -3.03 -18.91 -17.58
N PRO A 199 -3.77 -18.45 -18.62
CA PRO A 199 -3.21 -18.30 -19.95
C PRO A 199 -2.00 -17.36 -19.92
N PRO A 200 -0.87 -17.66 -20.59
CA PRO A 200 0.29 -16.78 -20.62
C PRO A 200 -0.06 -15.40 -21.21
N SER A 201 -1.02 -15.35 -22.14
CA SER A 201 -1.54 -14.11 -22.72
C SER A 201 -2.27 -13.21 -21.72
N SER A 202 -2.71 -13.73 -20.59
CA SER A 202 -3.38 -12.97 -19.53
C SER A 202 -2.41 -12.34 -18.52
N ILE A 203 -1.13 -12.71 -18.55
CA ILE A 203 -0.11 -12.25 -17.61
C ILE A 203 0.47 -10.91 -18.07
N GLY A 204 0.06 -9.82 -17.42
CA GLY A 204 0.60 -8.47 -17.62
C GLY A 204 1.85 -8.17 -16.80
N GLY A 205 2.05 -8.90 -15.69
CA GLY A 205 3.18 -8.73 -14.78
C GLY A 205 2.90 -9.33 -13.42
N PHE A 206 3.42 -8.68 -12.37
CA PHE A 206 3.25 -9.12 -10.98
C PHE A 206 2.83 -7.95 -10.09
N LYS A 207 2.12 -8.25 -9.02
CA LYS A 207 1.65 -7.25 -8.04
C LYS A 207 2.09 -7.64 -6.65
N ASP A 208 2.72 -6.69 -5.96
CA ASP A 208 3.08 -6.82 -4.55
C ASP A 208 1.88 -6.55 -3.65
N MET A 209 1.39 -7.61 -3.03
CA MET A 209 0.25 -7.58 -2.12
C MET A 209 0.76 -7.46 -0.68
N TRP A 210 -0.09 -7.75 0.31
CA TRP A 210 0.21 -7.62 1.73
C TRP A 210 1.53 -8.30 2.14
N ASP A 211 1.64 -9.59 1.82
CA ASP A 211 2.74 -10.47 2.22
C ASP A 211 3.21 -11.42 1.10
N ARG A 212 2.64 -11.31 -0.11
CA ARG A 212 2.92 -12.18 -1.26
C ARG A 212 2.95 -11.40 -2.57
N LEU A 213 3.46 -12.04 -3.62
CA LEU A 213 3.23 -11.59 -5.00
C LEU A 213 2.02 -12.31 -5.57
N GLU A 214 1.27 -11.60 -6.40
CA GLU A 214 0.20 -12.15 -7.24
C GLU A 214 0.43 -11.78 -8.70
N ILE A 215 -0.31 -12.43 -9.60
CA ILE A 215 -0.30 -12.10 -11.03
C ILE A 215 -0.99 -10.76 -11.24
N LEU A 216 -0.33 -9.86 -11.96
CA LEU A 216 -0.98 -8.69 -12.52
C LEU A 216 -1.60 -9.10 -13.86
N SER A 217 -2.92 -9.10 -13.94
CA SER A 217 -3.64 -9.37 -15.19
C SER A 217 -3.35 -8.29 -16.24
N ALA A 218 -3.23 -8.70 -17.51
CA ALA A 218 -3.09 -7.77 -18.61
C ALA A 218 -4.42 -7.03 -18.89
N GLU A 219 -4.34 -5.74 -19.24
CA GLU A 219 -5.45 -5.01 -19.85
C GLU A 219 -5.62 -5.48 -21.30
N GLY A 220 -6.22 -6.67 -21.48
CA GLY A 220 -6.34 -7.35 -22.76
C GLY A 220 -5.35 -8.51 -22.91
N LEU A 221 -4.51 -8.48 -23.96
CA LEU A 221 -3.60 -9.57 -24.30
C LEU A 221 -2.13 -9.14 -24.18
N SER A 222 -1.33 -9.94 -23.47
CA SER A 222 0.09 -9.74 -23.25
C SER A 222 0.95 -10.56 -24.21
N PHE A 223 1.73 -9.86 -25.04
CA PHE A 223 2.79 -10.47 -25.86
C PHE A 223 4.12 -10.62 -25.12
N GLN A 224 4.25 -10.07 -23.92
CA GLN A 224 5.51 -10.12 -23.18
C GLN A 224 5.82 -11.56 -22.74
N MET A 225 4.80 -12.29 -22.31
CA MET A 225 4.97 -13.70 -21.97
C MET A 225 5.24 -14.57 -23.21
N LYS A 226 4.70 -14.23 -24.40
CA LYS A 226 5.09 -14.86 -25.67
C LYS A 226 6.60 -14.75 -25.92
N LYS A 227 7.15 -13.53 -25.77
CA LYS A 227 8.60 -13.28 -25.92
C LYS A 227 9.43 -14.06 -24.90
N PHE A 228 8.95 -14.14 -23.65
CA PHE A 228 9.62 -14.90 -22.60
C PHE A 228 9.58 -16.41 -22.88
N CYS A 229 8.42 -16.94 -23.25
CA CYS A 229 8.25 -18.34 -23.62
C CYS A 229 9.15 -18.74 -24.80
N LEU A 230 9.26 -17.92 -25.85
CA LEU A 230 10.15 -18.19 -26.98
C LEU A 230 11.63 -18.30 -26.58
N LYS A 231 12.05 -17.57 -25.53
CA LYS A 231 13.42 -17.67 -24.99
C LYS A 231 13.63 -18.96 -24.21
N VAL A 232 12.62 -19.38 -23.44
CA VAL A 232 12.69 -20.50 -22.50
C VAL A 232 12.41 -21.85 -23.17
N ASN A 233 11.35 -21.93 -23.97
CA ASN A 233 10.87 -23.16 -24.58
C ASN A 233 10.65 -22.97 -26.09
N LYS A 234 11.71 -23.20 -26.87
CA LYS A 234 11.70 -23.08 -28.34
C LYS A 234 10.88 -24.17 -29.03
N GLU A 235 10.60 -25.28 -28.35
CA GLU A 235 9.85 -26.43 -28.88
C GLU A 235 8.36 -26.38 -28.54
N CYS A 236 7.89 -25.29 -27.92
CA CYS A 236 6.49 -25.13 -27.57
C CYS A 236 5.62 -25.11 -28.83
N LYS A 237 4.75 -26.11 -29.00
CA LYS A 237 3.85 -26.24 -30.16
C LYS A 237 2.90 -25.05 -30.38
N TYR A 238 2.59 -24.28 -29.34
CA TYR A 238 1.74 -23.09 -29.42
C TYR A 238 2.53 -21.85 -29.87
N LEU A 239 3.83 -21.96 -30.06
CA LEU A 239 4.69 -20.90 -30.58
C LEU A 239 5.22 -21.31 -31.95
N PRO A 240 5.33 -20.36 -32.91
CA PRO A 240 5.08 -18.93 -32.77
C PRO A 240 3.64 -18.48 -33.05
N ASP A 241 2.81 -19.26 -33.74
CA ASP A 241 1.59 -18.74 -34.36
C ASP A 241 0.34 -18.84 -33.46
N ASP A 242 0.23 -19.91 -32.66
CA ASP A 242 -0.98 -20.25 -31.91
C ASP A 242 -0.94 -19.85 -30.43
N TYR A 243 -0.18 -18.81 -30.09
CA TYR A 243 0.10 -18.43 -28.69
C TYR A 243 -1.18 -18.17 -27.88
N PHE A 244 -2.21 -17.62 -28.53
CA PHE A 244 -3.48 -17.28 -27.89
C PHE A 244 -4.36 -18.50 -27.61
N GLU A 245 -4.06 -19.65 -28.20
CA GLU A 245 -4.74 -20.92 -27.92
C GLU A 245 -4.20 -21.61 -26.64
N CYS A 246 -3.11 -21.08 -26.09
CA CYS A 246 -2.51 -21.61 -24.86
C CYS A 246 -3.37 -21.23 -23.66
N ASN A 247 -4.06 -22.22 -23.08
CA ASN A 247 -4.96 -22.00 -21.94
C ASN A 247 -4.24 -21.85 -20.59
N ASN A 248 -3.03 -22.42 -20.46
CA ASN A 248 -2.29 -22.49 -19.21
C ASN A 248 -0.80 -22.30 -19.47
N THR A 249 -0.10 -21.62 -18.57
CA THR A 249 1.36 -21.54 -18.62
C THR A 249 1.96 -22.90 -18.24
N CYS A 250 2.93 -23.41 -19.00
CA CYS A 250 3.57 -24.68 -18.67
C CYS A 250 4.56 -24.55 -17.50
N ASP A 251 4.75 -25.66 -16.78
CA ASP A 251 5.64 -25.75 -15.60
C ASP A 251 7.04 -25.15 -15.84
N MET A 252 7.66 -25.48 -16.98
CA MET A 252 8.96 -24.93 -17.35
C MET A 252 8.95 -23.39 -17.43
N VAL A 253 7.94 -22.81 -18.07
CA VAL A 253 7.83 -21.35 -18.20
C VAL A 253 7.51 -20.72 -16.84
N ALA A 254 6.64 -21.33 -16.04
CA ALA A 254 6.33 -20.85 -14.69
C ALA A 254 7.58 -20.84 -13.80
N HIS A 255 8.36 -21.93 -13.83
CA HIS A 255 9.62 -22.06 -13.10
C HIS A 255 10.63 -20.98 -13.50
N GLU A 256 10.89 -20.83 -14.80
CA GLU A 256 11.84 -19.83 -15.32
C GLU A 256 11.36 -18.40 -15.05
N THR A 257 10.05 -18.15 -15.05
CA THR A 257 9.47 -16.85 -14.69
C THR A 257 9.78 -16.49 -13.24
N ILE A 258 9.67 -17.45 -12.32
CA ILE A 258 10.03 -17.25 -10.91
C ILE A 258 11.53 -16.98 -10.77
N GLN A 259 12.38 -17.77 -11.43
CA GLN A 259 13.84 -17.54 -11.41
C GLN A 259 14.20 -16.14 -11.95
N PHE A 260 13.51 -15.72 -13.02
CA PHE A 260 13.64 -14.38 -13.56
C PHE A 260 13.29 -13.30 -12.51
N LEU A 261 12.16 -13.44 -11.81
CA LEU A 261 11.79 -12.51 -10.74
C LEU A 261 12.82 -12.48 -9.60
N GLN A 262 13.26 -13.66 -9.16
CA GLN A 262 14.28 -13.80 -8.11
C GLN A 262 15.56 -13.05 -8.46
N LYS A 263 15.98 -13.10 -9.72
CA LYS A 263 17.19 -12.46 -10.21
C LYS A 263 17.03 -10.96 -10.44
N TYR A 264 15.91 -10.51 -11.00
CA TYR A 264 15.78 -9.17 -11.56
C TYR A 264 14.86 -8.22 -10.79
N LEU A 265 13.85 -8.71 -10.05
CA LEU A 265 12.88 -7.85 -9.38
C LEU A 265 13.54 -6.92 -8.37
N PHE A 266 14.43 -7.43 -7.53
CA PHE A 266 15.10 -6.59 -6.52
C PHE A 266 16.02 -5.54 -7.14
N LYS A 267 16.68 -5.87 -8.27
CA LYS A 267 17.51 -4.92 -9.02
C LYS A 267 16.64 -3.82 -9.65
N PHE A 268 15.52 -4.20 -10.25
CA PHE A 268 14.52 -3.29 -10.79
C PHE A 268 14.01 -2.31 -9.72
N LEU A 269 13.65 -2.81 -8.54
CA LEU A 269 13.14 -1.97 -7.46
C LEU A 269 14.21 -1.06 -6.85
N LYS A 270 15.48 -1.45 -6.88
CA LYS A 270 16.58 -0.56 -6.49
C LYS A 270 16.78 0.61 -7.47
N SER A 271 16.57 0.40 -8.77
CA SER A 271 16.75 1.44 -9.77
C SER A 271 15.51 2.34 -9.92
N GLN A 272 14.31 1.75 -9.82
CA GLN A 272 13.05 2.44 -10.08
C GLN A 272 12.28 2.86 -8.81
N GLY A 273 12.72 2.38 -7.64
CA GLY A 273 11.97 2.51 -6.39
C GLY A 273 10.74 1.59 -6.34
N LEU A 274 10.02 1.63 -5.21
CA LEU A 274 8.70 1.00 -5.10
C LEU A 274 7.70 1.74 -5.98
N LYS A 275 6.91 1.00 -6.74
CA LYS A 275 5.81 1.55 -7.53
C LYS A 275 4.59 1.77 -6.63
N VAL A 276 3.85 2.84 -6.91
CA VAL A 276 2.49 3.03 -6.39
C VAL A 276 1.66 1.82 -6.83
N ASP A 277 0.75 1.36 -5.98
CA ASP A 277 -0.10 0.18 -6.19
C ASP A 277 0.65 -1.17 -6.22
N GLY A 278 1.98 -1.19 -6.08
CA GLY A 278 2.79 -2.41 -6.01
C GLY A 278 2.92 -3.15 -7.34
N GLU A 279 2.61 -2.51 -8.46
CA GLU A 279 2.56 -3.17 -9.77
C GLU A 279 3.92 -3.19 -10.46
N TYR A 280 4.28 -4.37 -10.98
CA TYR A 280 5.53 -4.65 -11.69
C TYR A 280 5.20 -5.24 -13.06
N PRO A 281 4.88 -4.39 -14.05
CA PRO A 281 4.57 -4.84 -15.41
C PRO A 281 5.74 -5.61 -16.03
N LEU A 282 5.44 -6.71 -16.71
CA LEU A 282 6.45 -7.62 -17.25
C LEU A 282 7.35 -6.93 -18.28
N TYR A 283 6.81 -6.00 -19.08
CA TYR A 283 7.61 -5.26 -20.06
C TYR A 283 8.72 -4.42 -19.40
N GLN A 284 8.43 -3.77 -18.26
CA GLN A 284 9.42 -2.97 -17.53
C GLN A 284 10.51 -3.86 -16.89
N LEU A 285 10.10 -5.04 -16.39
CA LEU A 285 11.04 -6.00 -15.82
C LEU A 285 11.99 -6.55 -16.89
N LEU A 286 11.48 -6.87 -18.09
CA LEU A 286 12.27 -7.38 -19.21
C LEU A 286 13.23 -6.33 -19.82
N GLU A 287 12.87 -5.05 -19.82
CA GLU A 287 13.78 -3.97 -20.23
C GLU A 287 14.93 -3.76 -19.24
N SER A 288 14.75 -4.17 -17.98
CA SER A 288 15.71 -3.98 -16.89
C SER A 288 16.63 -5.20 -16.67
N SER A 289 16.40 -6.29 -17.38
CA SER A 289 17.09 -7.58 -17.24
C SER A 289 18.35 -7.72 -18.07
#